data_AF-A0A850C085-F1
#
_entry.id   AF-A0A850C085-F1
#
_cell.length_a   1.000
_cell.length_b   1.000
_cell.length_c   1.000
_cell.angle_alpha   90.00
_cell.angle_beta   90.00
_cell.angle_gamma   90.00
#
_symmetry.space_group_name_H-M   'P 1'
#
loop_
_entity.id
_entity.type
_entity.pdbx_description
1 polymer ?
#
loop_
_entity_poly.entity_id
_entity_poly.type
_entity_poly.pdbx_seq_one_letter_code
_entity_poly.pdbx_strand_id
1 'polypeptide(L)'
;MPNQIYVIGHVNPDTDSIASAMGYAWLLRERDGADAVAARAGALNPQSAWVLKHLDLEAPALLTDASPRFEAVMQRLDSIRPDAQLGMAWTLASRTGGVAPVVDEDGKPYGIIHGYSLFKYFSEIL
;
A
#
# COMPACT_ATOMS: atom_id res chain seq x y z
N MET A 1 -0.12 11.38 -10.30
CA MET A 1 -1.48 10.85 -10.10
C MET A 1 -2.31 11.99 -9.53
N PRO A 2 -3.45 12.39 -10.11
CA PRO A 2 -4.39 13.25 -9.38
C PRO A 2 -4.74 12.55 -8.07
N ASN A 3 -4.68 13.29 -6.95
CA ASN A 3 -4.80 12.74 -5.60
C ASN A 3 -6.28 12.58 -5.24
N GLN A 4 -6.97 11.65 -5.94
CA GLN A 4 -8.39 11.41 -5.74
C GLN A 4 -8.64 10.85 -4.33
N ILE A 5 -9.54 11.50 -3.60
CA ILE A 5 -9.91 11.16 -2.22
C ILE A 5 -11.16 10.28 -2.27
N TYR A 6 -11.03 9.04 -1.78
CA TYR A 6 -12.18 8.16 -1.57
C TYR A 6 -12.74 8.36 -0.17
N VAL A 7 -14.01 8.75 -0.08
CA VAL A 7 -14.75 8.81 1.17
C VAL A 7 -15.53 7.51 1.33
N ILE A 8 -15.26 6.76 2.41
CA ILE A 8 -15.85 5.45 2.67
C ILE A 8 -16.45 5.37 4.07
N GLY A 9 -17.57 4.63 4.17
CA GLY A 9 -18.13 4.17 5.45
C GLY A 9 -17.56 2.83 5.90
N HIS A 10 -18.26 2.12 6.79
CA HIS A 10 -17.81 0.83 7.31
C HIS A 10 -18.02 -0.35 6.35
N VAL A 11 -17.34 -1.47 6.62
CA VAL A 11 -17.24 -2.67 5.75
C VAL A 11 -18.58 -3.32 5.43
N ASN A 12 -19.54 -3.32 6.36
CA ASN A 12 -20.90 -3.84 6.13
C ASN A 12 -21.89 -2.67 5.99
N PRO A 13 -21.84 -1.88 4.91
CA PRO A 13 -22.44 -0.54 4.87
C PRO A 13 -23.96 -0.58 5.08
N ASP A 14 -24.41 0.22 6.05
CA ASP A 14 -25.81 0.51 6.26
C ASP A 14 -26.20 1.80 5.52
N THR A 15 -27.47 2.20 5.62
CA THR A 15 -27.97 3.38 4.92
C THR A 15 -27.24 4.66 5.37
N ASP A 16 -26.93 4.76 6.67
CA ASP A 16 -26.17 5.89 7.21
C ASP A 16 -24.76 5.95 6.61
N SER A 17 -24.02 4.84 6.62
CA SER A 17 -22.67 4.79 6.02
C SER A 17 -22.64 5.23 4.56
N ILE A 18 -23.63 4.82 3.77
CA ILE A 18 -23.73 5.21 2.35
C ILE A 18 -24.06 6.69 2.23
N ALA A 19 -25.09 7.17 2.93
CA ALA A 19 -25.52 8.56 2.87
C ALA A 19 -24.45 9.52 3.39
N SER A 20 -23.80 9.17 4.51
CA SER A 20 -22.70 9.92 5.11
C SER A 20 -21.50 10.00 4.18
N ALA A 21 -21.11 8.90 3.51
CA ALA A 21 -20.02 8.92 2.53
C ALA A 21 -20.34 9.82 1.32
N MET A 22 -21.56 9.73 0.78
CA MET A 22 -22.02 10.57 -0.33
C MET A 22 -22.08 12.05 0.03
N GLY A 23 -22.68 12.37 1.18
CA GLY A 23 -22.81 13.75 1.66
C GLY A 23 -21.45 14.37 1.97
N TYR A 24 -20.54 13.63 2.58
CA TYR A 24 -19.22 14.15 2.92
C TYR A 24 -18.32 14.32 1.67
N ALA A 25 -18.37 13.39 0.71
CA ALA A 25 -17.67 13.58 -0.57
C ALA A 25 -18.20 14.79 -1.35
N TRP A 26 -19.51 15.04 -1.31
CA TRP A 26 -20.09 16.27 -1.85
C TRP A 26 -19.59 17.52 -1.10
N LEU A 27 -19.60 17.50 0.24
CA LEU A 27 -19.13 18.62 1.06
C LEU A 27 -17.66 18.97 0.77
N LEU A 28 -16.77 17.98 0.66
CA LEU A 28 -15.35 18.21 0.35
C LEU A 28 -15.16 18.82 -1.05
N ARG A 29 -15.98 18.42 -2.04
CA ARG A 29 -15.96 19.03 -3.37
C ARG A 29 -16.40 20.48 -3.33
N GLU A 30 -17.53 20.77 -2.68
CA GLU A 30 -18.11 22.12 -2.64
C GLU A 30 -17.32 23.10 -1.76
N ARG A 31 -16.87 22.64 -0.58
CA ARG A 31 -16.19 23.49 0.40
C ARG A 31 -14.70 23.69 0.07
N ASP A 32 -14.03 22.62 -0.34
CA ASP A 32 -12.56 22.59 -0.43
C ASP A 32 -12.03 22.49 -1.86
N GLY A 33 -12.91 22.27 -2.86
CA GLY A 33 -12.49 22.01 -4.24
C GLY A 33 -11.69 20.72 -4.40
N ALA A 34 -11.80 19.80 -3.44
CA ALA A 34 -11.06 18.53 -3.46
C ALA A 34 -11.65 17.56 -4.51
N ASP A 35 -10.80 16.77 -5.15
CA ASP A 35 -11.24 15.65 -6.01
C ASP A 35 -11.70 14.47 -5.12
N ALA A 36 -12.88 14.61 -4.51
CA ALA A 36 -13.44 13.64 -3.58
C ALA A 36 -14.62 12.87 -4.19
N VAL A 37 -14.60 11.55 -4.04
CA VAL A 37 -15.66 10.64 -4.50
C VAL A 37 -16.12 9.72 -3.39
N ALA A 38 -17.42 9.43 -3.36
CA ALA A 38 -17.98 8.48 -2.41
C ALA A 38 -17.73 7.05 -2.88
N ALA A 39 -17.40 6.18 -1.93
CA ALA A 39 -17.24 4.75 -2.15
C ALA A 39 -17.84 3.95 -1.00
N ARG A 40 -18.09 2.67 -1.26
CA ARG A 40 -18.60 1.69 -0.28
C ARG A 40 -17.64 0.54 -0.13
N ALA A 41 -17.44 0.06 1.10
CA ALA A 41 -16.54 -1.04 1.42
C ALA A 41 -17.21 -2.43 1.34
N GLY A 42 -18.50 -2.49 1.00
CA GLY A 42 -19.26 -3.73 0.92
C GLY A 42 -20.49 -3.63 0.01
N ALA A 43 -21.25 -4.72 -0.07
CA ALA A 43 -22.49 -4.78 -0.84
C ALA A 43 -23.55 -3.85 -0.25
N LEU A 44 -24.38 -3.26 -1.11
CA LEU A 44 -25.53 -2.49 -0.65
C LEU A 44 -26.57 -3.43 -0.03
N ASN A 45 -27.08 -3.06 1.13
CA ASN A 45 -28.26 -3.72 1.69
C ASN A 45 -29.53 -3.32 0.90
N PRO A 46 -30.65 -4.07 1.04
CA PRO A 46 -31.89 -3.76 0.32
C PRO A 46 -32.47 -2.37 0.61
N GLN A 47 -32.31 -1.87 1.84
CA GLN A 47 -32.79 -0.55 2.24
C GLN A 47 -32.02 0.55 1.50
N SER A 48 -30.68 0.54 1.56
CA SER A 48 -29.82 1.50 0.87
C SER A 48 -30.04 1.45 -0.64
N ALA A 49 -30.16 0.26 -1.22
CA ALA A 49 -30.43 0.09 -2.65
C ALA A 49 -31.80 0.68 -3.04
N TRP A 50 -32.83 0.46 -2.20
CA TRP A 50 -34.15 1.04 -2.41
C TRP A 50 -34.12 2.57 -2.33
N VAL A 51 -33.45 3.14 -1.32
CA VAL A 51 -33.33 4.60 -1.14
C VAL A 51 -32.63 5.24 -2.34
N LEU A 52 -31.48 4.70 -2.76
CA LEU A 52 -30.73 5.20 -3.92
C LEU A 52 -31.59 5.17 -5.19
N LYS A 53 -32.29 4.06 -5.43
CA LYS A 53 -33.21 3.94 -6.58
C LYS A 53 -34.39 4.90 -6.49
N HIS A 54 -34.96 5.09 -5.30
CA HIS A 54 -36.11 5.96 -5.08
C HIS A 54 -35.75 7.44 -5.33
N LEU A 55 -34.51 7.82 -5.02
CA LEU A 55 -33.98 9.17 -5.20
C LEU A 55 -33.29 9.38 -6.56
N ASP A 56 -33.27 8.37 -7.43
CA ASP A 56 -32.55 8.38 -8.71
C ASP A 56 -31.06 8.74 -8.58
N LEU A 57 -30.42 8.22 -7.51
CA LEU A 57 -29.01 8.42 -7.22
C LEU A 57 -28.17 7.21 -7.62
N GLU A 58 -27.02 7.46 -8.23
CA GLU A 58 -26.04 6.42 -8.51
C GLU A 58 -25.41 5.88 -7.23
N ALA A 59 -25.25 4.56 -7.18
CA ALA A 59 -24.58 3.90 -6.07
C ALA A 59 -23.09 4.28 -6.01
N PRO A 60 -22.53 4.54 -4.82
CA PRO A 60 -21.09 4.74 -4.65
C PRO A 60 -20.27 3.57 -5.19
N ALA A 61 -19.07 3.87 -5.69
CA ALA A 61 -18.15 2.87 -6.21
C ALA A 61 -17.79 1.83 -5.14
N LEU A 62 -17.77 0.56 -5.51
CA LEU A 62 -17.33 -0.50 -4.60
C LEU A 62 -15.80 -0.47 -4.49
N LEU A 63 -15.30 -0.16 -3.30
CA LEU A 63 -13.88 -0.25 -2.96
C LEU A 63 -13.67 -1.51 -2.12
N THR A 64 -13.25 -2.60 -2.77
CA THR A 64 -13.07 -3.90 -2.10
C THR A 64 -11.78 -3.98 -1.29
N ASP A 65 -10.81 -3.11 -1.56
CA ASP A 65 -9.50 -3.14 -0.92
C ASP A 65 -8.93 -1.72 -0.80
N ALA A 66 -8.55 -1.36 0.42
CA ALA A 66 -7.80 -0.16 0.75
C ALA A 66 -6.48 -0.52 1.48
N SER A 67 -6.07 -1.79 1.41
CA SER A 67 -4.82 -2.25 1.98
C SER A 67 -3.65 -1.48 1.37
N PRO A 68 -2.62 -1.17 2.17
CA PRO A 68 -1.44 -0.50 1.65
C PRO A 68 -0.84 -1.33 0.52
N ARG A 69 -0.56 -0.67 -0.61
CA ARG A 69 0.22 -1.28 -1.69
C ARG A 69 1.66 -1.43 -1.22
N PHE A 70 2.39 -2.39 -1.80
CA PHE A 70 3.81 -2.61 -1.48
C PHE A 70 4.62 -1.32 -1.52
N GLU A 71 4.39 -0.47 -2.53
CA GLU A 71 5.02 0.85 -2.68
C GLU A 71 4.82 1.79 -1.47
N ALA A 72 3.69 1.69 -0.76
CA ALA A 72 3.35 2.55 0.36
C ALA A 72 3.97 2.06 1.69
N VAL A 73 4.35 0.78 1.77
CA VAL A 73 4.90 0.16 3.00
C VAL A 73 6.36 -0.25 2.85
N MET A 74 6.89 -0.27 1.62
CA MET A 74 8.27 -0.69 1.38
C MET A 74 9.26 0.34 1.94
N GLN A 75 10.36 -0.17 2.47
CA GLN A 75 11.54 0.62 2.80
C GLN A 75 12.61 0.33 1.76
N ARG A 76 13.21 1.40 1.23
CA ARG A 76 14.39 1.26 0.37
C ARG A 76 15.59 0.98 1.26
N LEU A 77 16.24 -0.15 1.03
CA LEU A 77 17.51 -0.49 1.64
C LEU A 77 18.63 -0.09 0.69
N ASP A 78 19.75 0.35 1.25
CA ASP A 78 21.00 0.44 0.50
C ASP A 78 21.39 -0.96 0.00
N SER A 79 22.10 -1.01 -1.12
CA SER A 79 22.49 -2.27 -1.79
C SER A 79 23.96 -2.25 -2.16
N ILE A 80 24.54 -3.44 -2.37
CA ILE A 80 25.89 -3.62 -2.92
C ILE A 80 25.83 -4.29 -4.29
N ARG A 81 26.93 -4.19 -5.04
CA ARG A 81 27.11 -4.89 -6.32
C ARG A 81 27.66 -6.31 -6.11
N PRO A 82 27.51 -7.23 -7.08
CA PRO A 82 28.03 -8.59 -6.98
C PRO A 82 29.55 -8.68 -6.84
N ASP A 83 30.28 -7.68 -7.36
CA ASP A 83 31.74 -7.56 -7.29
C ASP A 83 32.25 -6.83 -6.02
N ALA A 84 31.34 -6.40 -5.14
CA ALA A 84 31.70 -5.72 -3.90
C ALA A 84 32.41 -6.66 -2.91
N GLN A 85 33.28 -6.08 -2.08
CA GLN A 85 34.00 -6.84 -1.05
C GLN A 85 33.02 -7.39 0.01
N LEU A 86 33.22 -8.63 0.46
CA LEU A 86 32.37 -9.27 1.48
C LEU A 86 32.28 -8.45 2.79
N GLY A 87 33.32 -7.69 3.16
CA GLY A 87 33.28 -6.80 4.32
C GLY A 87 32.28 -5.64 4.18
N MET A 88 31.98 -5.22 2.94
CA MET A 88 30.90 -4.25 2.69
C MET A 88 29.53 -4.88 2.93
N ALA A 89 29.34 -6.15 2.56
CA ALA A 89 28.10 -6.86 2.84
C ALA A 89 27.83 -6.96 4.35
N TRP A 90 28.85 -7.25 5.16
CA TRP A 90 28.73 -7.23 6.62
C TRP A 90 28.37 -5.84 7.16
N THR A 91 29.06 -4.82 6.67
CA THR A 91 28.85 -3.42 7.08
C THR A 91 27.47 -2.91 6.69
N LEU A 92 26.96 -3.31 5.53
CA LEU A 92 25.63 -2.95 5.07
C LEU A 92 24.58 -3.69 5.92
N ALA A 93 24.71 -5.01 6.05
CA ALA A 93 23.80 -5.84 6.82
C ALA A 93 23.61 -5.35 8.26
N SER A 94 24.64 -4.82 8.93
CA SER A 94 24.51 -4.26 10.28
C SER A 94 23.66 -2.99 10.36
N ARG A 95 23.44 -2.29 9.24
CA ARG A 95 22.64 -1.05 9.14
C ARG A 95 21.23 -1.28 8.60
N THR A 96 21.03 -2.34 7.82
CA THR A 96 19.78 -2.66 7.11
C THR A 96 19.03 -3.84 7.74
N GLY A 97 19.10 -3.99 9.06
CA GLY A 97 18.31 -5.00 9.79
C GLY A 97 18.80 -6.44 9.58
N GLY A 98 20.07 -6.63 9.24
CA GLY A 98 20.72 -7.95 9.16
C GLY A 98 20.90 -8.50 7.74
N VAL A 99 20.53 -7.73 6.71
CA VAL A 99 20.58 -8.17 5.29
C VAL A 99 21.28 -7.16 4.41
N ALA A 100 22.14 -7.61 3.51
CA ALA A 100 22.76 -6.80 2.46
C ALA A 100 22.19 -7.24 1.10
N PRO A 101 21.26 -6.46 0.51
CA PRO A 101 20.77 -6.71 -0.84
C PRO A 101 21.91 -6.57 -1.86
N VAL A 102 21.98 -7.52 -2.80
CA VAL A 102 22.93 -7.50 -3.91
C VAL A 102 22.14 -7.26 -5.19
N VAL A 103 22.47 -6.19 -5.91
CA VAL A 103 21.82 -5.80 -7.17
C VAL A 103 22.88 -5.52 -8.23
N ASP A 104 22.57 -5.79 -9.50
CA ASP A 104 23.46 -5.43 -10.61
C ASP A 104 23.36 -3.94 -11.00
N GLU A 105 24.09 -3.54 -12.04
CA GLU A 105 24.13 -2.14 -12.52
C GLU A 105 22.77 -1.63 -13.02
N ASP A 106 21.92 -2.53 -13.52
CA ASP A 106 20.58 -2.22 -14.01
C ASP A 106 19.52 -2.23 -12.89
N GLY A 107 19.95 -2.46 -11.64
CA GLY A 107 19.08 -2.56 -10.47
C GLY A 107 18.32 -3.88 -10.37
N LYS A 108 18.69 -4.89 -11.16
CA LYS A 108 18.08 -6.21 -11.08
C LYS A 108 18.64 -6.95 -9.85
N PRO A 109 17.76 -7.59 -9.04
CA PRO A 109 18.19 -8.35 -7.88
C PRO A 109 19.10 -9.52 -8.27
N TYR A 110 20.29 -9.57 -7.68
CA TYR A 110 21.24 -10.66 -7.80
C TYR A 110 21.13 -11.65 -6.62
N GLY A 111 20.84 -11.13 -5.42
CA GLY A 111 20.65 -11.95 -4.22
C GLY A 111 20.63 -11.12 -2.93
N ILE A 112 20.72 -11.81 -1.80
CA ILE A 112 20.80 -11.20 -0.46
C ILE A 112 21.87 -11.93 0.34
N ILE A 113 22.71 -11.19 1.05
CA ILE A 113 23.67 -11.72 2.02
C ILE A 113 23.16 -11.40 3.42
N HIS A 114 23.17 -12.36 4.34
CA HIS A 114 22.80 -12.14 5.74
C HIS A 114 23.87 -12.70 6.67
N GLY A 115 23.83 -12.33 7.96
CA GLY A 115 24.87 -12.70 8.92
C GLY A 115 25.16 -14.21 8.96
N TYR A 116 24.10 -15.05 8.95
CA TYR A 116 24.25 -16.50 8.91
C TYR A 116 24.91 -17.02 7.63
N SER A 117 24.58 -16.48 6.45
CA SER A 117 25.20 -16.94 5.19
C SER A 117 26.69 -16.61 5.17
N LEU A 118 27.07 -15.44 5.69
CA LEU A 118 28.47 -15.02 5.78
C LEU A 118 29.25 -15.88 6.80
N PHE A 119 28.67 -16.12 7.97
CA PHE A 119 29.26 -16.98 9.00
C PHE A 119 29.49 -18.40 8.48
N LYS A 120 28.47 -19.00 7.84
CA LYS A 120 28.57 -20.33 7.24
C LYS A 120 29.70 -20.40 6.21
N TYR A 121 29.75 -19.43 5.29
CA TYR A 121 30.80 -19.35 4.26
C TYR A 121 32.19 -19.29 4.88
N PHE A 122 32.40 -18.45 5.89
CA PHE A 122 33.69 -18.37 6.57
C PHE A 122 34.03 -19.66 7.32
N SER A 123 33.07 -20.33 7.97
CA SER A 123 33.32 -21.59 8.66
C SER A 123 33.65 -22.78 7.75
N GLU A 124 33.30 -22.70 6.46
CA GLU A 124 33.59 -23.74 5.47
C GLU A 124 34.92 -23.53 4.75
N ILE A 125 35.46 -22.30 4.77
CA ILE A 125 36.64 -21.90 3.98
C ILE A 125 37.86 -21.59 4.86
N LEU A 126 37.65 -21.16 6.11
CA LEU A 126 38.70 -20.95 7.12
C LEU A 126 38.80 -22.16 8.04
#